data_AF-A0A940BL00-F1
#
_entry.id   AF-A0A940BL00-F1
#
_cell.length_a   1.000
_cell.length_b   1.000
_cell.length_c   1.000
_cell.angle_alpha   90.00
_cell.angle_beta   90.00
_cell.angle_gamma   90.00
#
_symmetry.space_group_name_H-M   'P 1'
#
loop_
_entity.id
_entity.type
_entity.pdbx_description
1 polymer ?
#
loop_
_entity_poly.entity_id
_entity_poly.type
_entity_poly.pdbx_seq_one_letter_code
_entity_poly.pdbx_strand_id
1 'polypeptide(L)'
;MENDTSTYKEMYAGEMFVEEIKSNGELREPYKERSSTYFYGDKSFSIDLTNKLAKDKPTVTYHIPIEKLGIENVCDAAADYCLRAFAPYIDELNAELENRSRPDSENGKYYLYRPGGEVLKRNSAFFALCPQRDYEYLGGDSVRIINDGVPRPPRMCLCIRMMIQLPSKKLKRTIRMLVSDLPNAVDKFLAYFDMRELEKAIALAEKQAAVRAWLKNSDYCAFIANGSILPRSKGTDMPLKNAVPFKSVPRDEVEICGVRGMGIKRGVTVITGGGYSGKSTLLDAISAGIYDHCSGDGRELCITDGTAVTVSAEDGRSVKHVNISPFIKWIPGGDTRDFSTEHASGSTSQAANIMEAVECGARLLLIDEDRSATNFMIRDEKMKALIEKEPITPFTDRVNELFAAKGVSTVL
;
A
#
# COMPACT_ATOMS: atom_id res chain seq x y z
N MET A 1 13.58 4.46 32.70
CA MET A 1 12.47 5.35 32.29
C MET A 1 11.77 5.77 33.56
N GLU A 2 12.27 6.85 34.16
CA GLU A 2 11.55 7.60 35.20
C GLU A 2 10.71 8.67 34.50
N ASN A 3 9.62 9.10 35.15
CA ASN A 3 8.69 10.13 34.65
C ASN A 3 9.30 11.54 34.67
N ASP A 4 10.60 11.66 34.40
CA ASP A 4 11.23 12.95 34.25
C ASP A 4 11.02 13.46 32.82
N THR A 5 10.67 14.74 32.72
CA THR A 5 10.18 15.45 31.54
C THR A 5 11.26 15.74 30.49
N SER A 6 12.30 14.91 30.41
CA SER A 6 13.27 14.99 29.32
C SER A 6 12.55 14.79 27.99
N THR A 7 12.56 15.83 27.17
CA THR A 7 11.78 15.87 25.93
C THR A 7 12.26 14.75 25.00
N TYR A 8 11.41 14.19 24.13
CA TYR A 8 11.82 13.15 23.16
C TYR A 8 13.14 13.51 22.43
N LYS A 9 13.35 14.82 22.20
CA LYS A 9 14.61 15.38 21.68
C LYS A 9 15.82 15.04 22.54
N GLU A 10 15.75 15.15 23.86
CA GLU A 10 16.87 14.76 24.73
C GLU A 10 17.15 13.26 24.71
N MET A 11 16.11 12.43 24.50
CA MET A 11 16.26 10.97 24.47
C MET A 11 16.84 10.46 23.15
N TYR A 12 16.50 11.10 22.03
CA TYR A 12 16.80 10.58 20.67
C TYR A 12 17.54 11.53 19.75
N ALA A 13 17.63 12.83 20.08
CA ALA A 13 18.57 13.75 19.46
C ALA A 13 19.74 13.96 20.43
N GLY A 14 20.54 12.90 20.54
CA GLY A 14 21.67 12.85 21.47
C GLY A 14 22.61 14.04 21.27
N GLU A 15 23.07 14.61 22.37
CA GLU A 15 24.11 15.63 22.35
C GLU A 15 25.47 14.94 22.14
N MET A 16 26.21 15.38 21.14
CA MET A 16 27.55 14.90 20.81
C MET A 16 28.53 16.07 20.78
N PHE A 17 29.72 15.87 21.33
CA PHE A 17 30.83 16.80 21.20
C PHE A 17 31.56 16.48 19.89
N VAL A 18 31.64 17.48 19.02
CA VAL A 18 32.19 17.33 17.68
C VAL A 18 33.52 18.06 17.62
N GLU A 19 34.59 17.30 17.40
CA GLU A 19 35.89 17.82 17.00
C GLU A 19 35.95 17.88 15.46
N GLU A 20 36.35 19.02 14.91
CA GLU A 20 36.54 19.19 13.46
C GLU A 20 37.96 19.68 13.20
N ILE A 21 38.68 19.01 12.31
CA ILE A 21 39.98 19.49 11.82
C ILE A 21 39.71 20.33 10.57
N LYS A 22 40.13 21.59 10.58
CA LYS A 22 40.04 22.48 9.42
C LYS A 22 40.93 22.00 8.28
N SER A 23 40.67 22.45 7.06
CA SER A 23 41.50 22.14 5.88
C SER A 23 42.97 22.60 6.00
N ASN A 24 43.29 23.53 6.92
CA ASN A 24 44.64 23.98 7.23
C ASN A 24 45.33 23.14 8.33
N GLY A 25 44.70 22.06 8.83
CA GLY A 25 45.24 21.17 9.86
C GLY A 25 45.03 21.64 11.30
N GLU A 26 44.43 22.82 11.52
CA GLU A 26 44.09 23.29 12.87
C GLU A 26 42.81 22.62 13.38
N LEU A 27 42.80 22.25 14.67
CA LEU A 27 41.57 21.86 15.34
C LEU A 27 40.66 23.08 15.48
N ARG A 28 39.42 22.98 14.99
CA ARG A 28 38.36 23.91 15.33
C ARG A 28 38.00 23.72 16.80
N GLU A 29 37.55 24.79 17.44
CA GLU A 29 37.02 24.71 18.81
C GLU A 29 35.87 23.68 18.84
N PRO A 30 35.93 22.65 19.70
CA PRO A 30 34.90 21.62 19.76
C PRO A 30 33.53 22.25 20.06
N TYR A 31 32.50 21.78 19.37
CA TYR A 31 31.15 22.29 19.55
C TYR A 31 30.17 21.16 19.86
N LYS A 32 29.06 21.52 20.51
CA LYS A 32 27.97 20.58 20.79
C LYS A 32 27.00 20.55 19.63
N GLU A 33 26.67 19.34 19.18
CA GLU A 33 25.66 19.11 18.16
C GLU A 33 24.58 18.17 18.71
N ARG A 34 23.33 18.36 18.27
CA ARG A 34 22.24 17.42 18.54
C ARG A 34 21.73 16.86 17.24
N SER A 35 21.90 15.56 17.04
CA SER A 35 21.45 14.85 15.84
C SER A 35 20.57 13.68 16.24
N SER A 36 19.46 13.50 15.55
CA SER A 36 18.66 12.26 15.61
C SER A 36 19.07 11.24 14.55
N THR A 37 20.11 11.55 13.76
CA THR A 37 20.69 10.67 12.75
C THR A 37 22.07 10.21 13.19
N TYR A 38 22.27 8.91 13.17
CA TYR A 38 23.47 8.22 13.61
C TYR A 38 24.10 7.48 12.44
N PHE A 39 25.42 7.56 12.29
CA PHE A 39 26.14 7.00 11.15
C PHE A 39 27.02 5.83 11.59
N TYR A 40 27.10 4.80 10.76
CA TYR A 40 27.96 3.65 10.98
C TYR A 40 28.48 3.12 9.65
N GLY A 41 29.78 3.34 9.40
CA GLY A 41 30.35 3.17 8.07
C GLY A 41 29.61 4.08 7.08
N ASP A 42 29.12 3.50 5.99
CA ASP A 42 28.35 4.18 4.95
C ASP A 42 26.83 4.11 5.13
N LYS A 43 26.35 3.49 6.22
CA LYS A 43 24.94 3.42 6.56
C LYS A 43 24.61 4.44 7.64
N SER A 44 23.34 4.78 7.74
CA SER A 44 22.85 5.58 8.86
C SER A 44 21.48 5.12 9.29
N PHE A 45 21.07 5.52 10.49
CA PHE A 45 19.67 5.46 10.87
C PHE A 45 19.25 6.76 11.51
N SER A 46 18.02 7.18 11.27
CA SER A 46 17.41 8.33 11.91
C SER A 46 16.27 7.91 12.81
N ILE A 47 16.12 8.63 13.92
CA ILE A 47 15.01 8.45 14.85
C ILE A 47 14.04 9.62 14.65
N ASP A 48 12.85 9.31 14.15
CA ASP A 48 11.81 10.28 13.84
C ASP A 48 10.85 10.46 15.03
N LEU A 49 10.62 11.72 15.40
CA LEU A 49 9.61 12.12 16.38
C LEU A 49 8.22 11.60 15.98
N THR A 50 7.63 10.73 16.79
CA THR A 50 6.22 10.33 16.62
C THR A 50 5.31 11.33 17.31
N ASN A 51 4.15 11.64 16.71
CA ASN A 51 3.11 12.45 17.35
C ASN A 51 2.57 11.83 18.66
N LYS A 52 2.75 10.51 18.83
CA LYS A 52 2.49 9.78 20.06
C LYS A 52 3.68 9.93 21.00
N LEU A 53 3.41 10.44 22.21
CA LEU A 53 4.36 10.64 23.32
C LEU A 53 4.96 9.32 23.88
N ALA A 54 4.84 8.19 23.18
CA ALA A 54 5.40 6.91 23.59
C ALA A 54 6.92 6.93 23.41
N LYS A 55 7.61 7.49 24.41
CA LYS A 55 9.08 7.62 24.42
C LYS A 55 9.78 6.27 24.30
N ASP A 56 9.11 5.16 24.58
CA ASP A 56 9.63 3.80 24.49
C ASP A 56 9.39 3.12 23.13
N LYS A 57 8.74 3.81 22.18
CA LYS A 57 8.42 3.28 20.84
C LYS A 57 8.84 4.23 19.72
N PRO A 58 10.15 4.52 19.56
CA PRO A 58 10.63 5.37 18.47
C PRO A 58 10.32 4.77 17.09
N THR A 59 10.16 5.65 16.11
CA THR A 59 10.22 5.28 14.69
C THR A 59 11.65 5.43 14.22
N VAL A 60 12.21 4.35 13.70
CA VAL A 60 13.58 4.29 13.18
C VAL A 60 13.51 4.10 11.67
N THR A 61 14.22 4.96 10.94
CA THR A 61 14.42 4.82 9.49
C THR A 61 15.88 4.49 9.24
N TYR A 62 16.15 3.30 8.73
CA TYR A 62 17.50 2.86 8.36
C TYR A 62 17.78 3.21 6.90
N HIS A 63 18.92 3.83 6.63
CA HIS A 63 19.33 4.34 5.33
C HIS A 63 20.49 3.48 4.82
N ILE A 64 20.24 2.75 3.73
CA ILE A 64 21.17 1.82 3.12
C ILE A 64 21.54 2.36 1.73
N PRO A 65 22.80 2.73 1.45
CA PRO A 65 23.20 3.19 0.12
C PRO A 65 22.86 2.16 -0.95
N ILE A 66 22.25 2.60 -2.05
CA ILE A 66 21.78 1.70 -3.11
C ILE A 66 22.92 0.95 -3.80
N GLU A 67 24.13 1.52 -3.80
CA GLU A 67 25.32 0.92 -4.37
C GLU A 67 25.72 -0.37 -3.63
N LYS A 68 25.39 -0.50 -2.34
CA LYS A 68 25.62 -1.73 -1.57
C LYS A 68 24.68 -2.86 -1.96
N LEU A 69 23.53 -2.54 -2.54
CA LEU A 69 22.53 -3.49 -3.00
C LEU A 69 22.65 -3.75 -4.52
N GLY A 70 23.49 -3.00 -5.23
CA GLY A 70 23.58 -3.06 -6.69
C GLY A 70 22.33 -2.52 -7.40
N ILE A 71 21.52 -1.69 -6.72
CA ILE A 71 20.27 -1.18 -7.29
C ILE A 71 20.57 0.01 -8.20
N GLU A 72 20.19 -0.12 -9.47
CA GLU A 72 20.29 0.98 -10.45
C GLU A 72 18.94 1.65 -10.69
N ASN A 73 17.86 0.87 -10.74
CA ASN A 73 16.51 1.37 -11.02
C ASN A 73 15.75 1.64 -9.72
N VAL A 74 15.58 2.92 -9.41
CA VAL A 74 14.86 3.42 -8.23
C VAL A 74 13.38 3.59 -8.56
N CYS A 75 12.54 2.67 -8.09
CA CYS A 75 11.09 2.72 -8.28
C CYS A 75 10.33 2.11 -7.09
N ASP A 76 9.01 2.33 -7.04
CA ASP A 76 8.16 1.86 -5.94
C ASP A 76 8.17 0.31 -5.83
N ALA A 77 8.27 -0.40 -6.95
CA ALA A 77 8.37 -1.87 -6.97
C ALA A 77 9.69 -2.37 -6.36
N ALA A 78 10.80 -1.66 -6.60
CA ALA A 78 12.08 -1.99 -6.01
C ALA A 78 12.07 -1.77 -4.48
N ALA A 79 11.45 -0.67 -4.01
CA ALA A 79 11.30 -0.40 -2.59
C ALA A 79 10.39 -1.43 -1.89
N ASP A 80 9.27 -1.80 -2.52
CA ASP A 80 8.36 -2.84 -2.03
C ASP A 80 9.05 -4.21 -1.94
N TYR A 81 9.79 -4.62 -2.98
CA TYR A 81 10.57 -5.84 -2.96
C TYR A 81 11.57 -5.84 -1.80
N CYS A 82 12.34 -4.76 -1.63
CA CYS A 82 13.33 -4.67 -0.57
C CYS A 82 12.69 -4.76 0.82
N LEU A 83 11.50 -4.17 1.02
CA LEU A 83 10.75 -4.30 2.27
C LEU A 83 10.38 -5.74 2.56
N ARG A 84 9.84 -6.46 1.57
CA ARG A 84 9.48 -7.88 1.69
C ARG A 84 10.71 -8.76 1.94
N ALA A 85 11.81 -8.49 1.25
CA ALA A 85 13.06 -9.22 1.38
C ALA A 85 13.76 -8.97 2.73
N PHE A 86 13.60 -7.78 3.31
CA PHE A 86 14.14 -7.45 4.63
C PHE A 86 13.32 -8.04 5.79
N ALA A 87 12.04 -8.33 5.54
CA ALA A 87 11.08 -8.72 6.56
C ALA A 87 11.45 -10.00 7.36
N PRO A 88 11.99 -11.07 6.75
CA PRO A 88 12.45 -12.26 7.47
C PRO A 88 13.56 -12.01 8.49
N TYR A 89 14.46 -11.05 8.23
CA TYR A 89 15.53 -10.71 9.18
C TYR A 89 14.97 -10.08 10.45
N ILE A 90 13.90 -9.30 10.32
CA ILE A 90 13.17 -8.75 11.46
C ILE A 90 12.39 -9.85 12.21
N ASP A 91 11.88 -10.87 11.51
CA ASP A 91 11.25 -12.02 12.16
C ASP A 91 12.25 -12.83 12.99
N GLU A 92 13.47 -13.05 12.48
CA GLU A 92 14.57 -13.70 13.22
C GLU A 92 14.86 -12.94 14.52
N LEU A 93 15.04 -11.61 14.44
CA LEU A 93 15.28 -10.78 15.63
C LEU A 93 14.12 -10.85 16.63
N ASN A 94 12.87 -10.81 16.15
CA ASN A 94 11.71 -10.88 17.03
C ASN A 94 11.57 -12.26 17.69
N ALA A 95 11.92 -13.35 17.00
CA ALA A 95 11.93 -14.70 17.56
C ALA A 95 12.95 -14.84 18.69
N GLU A 96 14.13 -14.21 18.57
CA GLU A 96 15.12 -14.17 19.66
C GLU A 96 14.64 -13.36 20.88
N LEU A 97 13.82 -12.34 20.67
CA LEU A 97 13.29 -11.50 21.74
C LEU A 97 12.03 -12.09 22.41
N GLU A 98 11.32 -13.00 21.74
CA GLU A 98 10.02 -13.51 22.15
C GLU A 98 10.09 -14.21 23.52
N ASN A 99 9.27 -13.73 24.46
CA ASN A 99 8.96 -14.45 25.68
C ASN A 99 7.47 -14.29 25.97
N ARG A 100 6.70 -15.36 25.76
CA ARG A 100 5.23 -15.36 25.86
C ARG A 100 4.70 -14.97 27.25
N SER A 101 5.51 -15.08 28.29
CA SER A 101 5.13 -14.68 29.65
C SER A 101 5.32 -13.19 29.93
N ARG A 102 5.84 -12.41 28.98
CA ARG A 102 6.15 -10.99 29.15
C ARG A 102 5.65 -10.15 27.97
N PRO A 103 5.17 -8.93 28.24
CA PRO A 103 4.74 -8.02 27.18
C PRO A 103 5.93 -7.50 26.36
N ASP A 104 5.64 -6.99 25.16
CA ASP A 104 6.63 -6.37 24.27
C ASP A 104 7.37 -5.22 24.98
N SER A 105 6.72 -4.48 25.88
CA SER A 105 7.36 -3.40 26.66
C SER A 105 8.46 -3.87 27.61
N GLU A 106 8.52 -5.17 27.93
CA GLU A 106 9.59 -5.77 28.73
C GLU A 106 10.63 -6.52 27.89
N ASN A 107 10.20 -7.10 26.77
CA ASN A 107 11.07 -7.88 25.88
C ASN A 107 11.78 -6.99 24.85
N GLY A 108 11.13 -5.92 24.41
CA GLY A 108 11.47 -5.21 23.19
C GLY A 108 10.95 -5.95 21.96
N LYS A 109 10.69 -5.20 20.89
CA LYS A 109 10.17 -5.74 19.62
C LYS A 109 10.40 -4.79 18.45
N TYR A 110 10.60 -5.35 17.27
CA TYR A 110 10.65 -4.61 16.02
C TYR A 110 9.30 -4.75 15.29
N TYR A 111 8.66 -3.63 14.97
CA TYR A 111 7.43 -3.58 14.19
C TYR A 111 7.75 -3.06 12.78
N LEU A 112 8.00 -4.00 11.88
CA LEU A 112 8.09 -3.74 10.45
C LEU A 112 6.71 -3.92 9.81
N TYR A 113 6.31 -2.98 8.96
CA TYR A 113 5.07 -3.11 8.19
C TYR A 113 5.17 -4.30 7.22
N ARG A 114 4.07 -5.08 7.12
CA ARG A 114 3.96 -6.25 6.25
C ARG A 114 2.97 -5.94 5.12
N PRO A 115 3.46 -5.71 3.88
CA PRO A 115 2.59 -5.52 2.73
C PRO A 115 1.71 -6.75 2.45
N GLY A 116 0.50 -6.51 1.92
CA GLY A 116 -0.38 -7.54 1.32
C GLY A 116 0.13 -7.99 -0.05
N GLY A 117 -0.74 -8.48 -0.94
CA GLY A 117 -0.36 -8.82 -2.31
C GLY A 117 0.04 -7.60 -3.16
N GLU A 118 -0.40 -6.40 -2.78
CA GLU A 118 -0.28 -5.19 -3.58
C GLU A 118 1.11 -4.54 -3.50
N VAL A 119 1.54 -3.93 -4.59
CA VAL A 119 2.74 -3.12 -4.72
C VAL A 119 2.33 -1.64 -4.76
N LEU A 120 2.62 -0.92 -3.68
CA LEU A 120 2.22 0.47 -3.50
C LEU A 120 3.42 1.34 -3.12
N LYS A 121 3.36 2.62 -3.48
CA LYS A 121 4.22 3.65 -2.89
C LYS A 121 3.94 3.76 -1.39
N ARG A 122 4.95 3.61 -0.56
CA ARG A 122 4.82 3.61 0.91
C ARG A 122 5.87 4.46 1.59
N ASN A 123 5.56 4.84 2.83
CA ASN A 123 6.53 5.48 3.73
C ASN A 123 7.33 4.45 4.56
N SER A 124 7.01 3.16 4.43
CA SER A 124 7.69 2.06 5.14
C SER A 124 8.98 1.63 4.45
N ALA A 125 9.03 1.75 3.12
CA ALA A 125 10.24 1.60 2.33
C ALA A 125 10.18 2.54 1.13
N PHE A 126 11.22 3.33 0.92
CA PHE A 126 11.30 4.29 -0.17
C PHE A 126 12.77 4.63 -0.45
N PHE A 127 13.04 5.30 -1.57
CA PHE A 127 14.37 5.80 -1.89
C PHE A 127 14.46 7.30 -1.65
N ALA A 128 15.54 7.77 -1.05
CA ALA A 128 15.79 9.19 -0.84
C ALA A 128 17.28 9.52 -0.85
N LEU A 129 17.62 10.76 -1.20
CA LEU A 129 18.96 11.29 -1.01
C LEU A 129 19.19 11.55 0.49
N CYS A 130 20.10 10.80 1.08
CA CYS A 130 20.45 10.90 2.49
C CYS A 130 21.84 11.53 2.64
N PRO A 131 22.04 12.42 3.64
CA PRO A 131 23.35 12.98 3.92
C PRO A 131 24.34 11.87 4.29
N GLN A 132 25.62 12.13 4.04
CA GLN A 132 26.73 11.26 4.41
C GLN A 132 27.56 11.97 5.48
N ARG A 133 28.07 11.21 6.46
CA ARG A 133 28.92 11.75 7.51
C ARG A 133 29.82 10.66 8.06
N ASP A 134 31.12 10.88 7.98
CA ASP A 134 32.11 10.00 8.58
C ASP A 134 32.67 10.67 9.83
N TYR A 135 32.75 9.91 10.92
CA TYR A 135 33.41 10.34 12.13
C TYR A 135 34.18 9.21 12.80
N GLU A 136 35.28 9.58 13.46
CA GLU A 136 36.01 8.73 14.38
C GLU A 136 35.38 8.85 15.77
N TYR A 137 35.08 7.73 16.41
CA TYR A 137 34.57 7.71 17.78
C TYR A 137 35.72 7.88 18.77
N LEU A 138 35.69 8.95 19.55
CA LEU A 138 36.76 9.29 20.51
C LEU A 138 36.49 8.76 21.92
N GLY A 139 35.30 8.21 22.17
CA GLY A 139 34.85 7.79 23.49
C GLY A 139 33.82 8.73 24.11
N GLY A 140 32.95 8.18 24.97
CA GLY A 140 31.87 8.94 25.60
C GLY A 140 30.85 9.44 24.58
N ASP A 141 30.63 10.74 24.56
CA ASP A 141 29.78 11.48 23.62
C ASP A 141 30.60 12.27 22.58
N SER A 142 31.90 11.98 22.46
CA SER A 142 32.83 12.73 21.59
C SER A 142 33.11 11.99 20.29
N VAL A 143 33.03 12.73 19.18
CA VAL A 143 33.42 12.25 17.85
C VAL A 143 34.29 13.27 17.13
N ARG A 144 35.13 12.79 16.22
CA ARG A 144 35.91 13.64 15.31
C ARG A 144 35.42 13.50 13.90
N ILE A 145 35.08 14.60 13.24
CA ILE A 145 34.76 14.60 11.82
C ILE A 145 36.03 14.34 11.01
N ILE A 146 35.95 13.36 10.12
CA ILE A 146 37.05 13.04 9.23
C ILE A 146 37.05 14.07 8.10
N ASN A 147 38.07 14.93 8.08
CA ASN A 147 38.32 15.90 7.02
C ASN A 147 39.56 15.52 6.22
N ASP A 148 39.42 14.47 5.42
CA ASP A 148 40.43 13.89 4.53
C ASP A 148 40.44 14.54 3.13
N GLY A 149 39.69 15.62 2.93
CA GLY A 149 39.52 16.26 1.62
C GLY A 149 38.64 15.48 0.64
N VAL A 150 38.04 14.35 1.06
CA VAL A 150 37.12 13.58 0.23
C VAL A 150 35.71 14.17 0.33
N PRO A 151 35.09 14.59 -0.79
CA PRO A 151 33.73 15.11 -0.78
C PRO A 151 32.74 14.01 -0.43
N ARG A 152 31.79 14.33 0.46
CA ARG A 152 30.73 13.42 0.94
C ARG A 152 29.35 13.96 0.55
N PRO A 153 28.99 13.98 -0.76
CA PRO A 153 27.67 14.40 -1.18
C PRO A 153 26.59 13.44 -0.65
N PRO A 154 25.33 13.90 -0.53
CA PRO A 154 24.22 13.00 -0.24
C PRO A 154 24.18 11.82 -1.23
N ARG A 155 23.91 10.62 -0.73
CA ARG A 155 23.79 9.40 -1.54
C ARG A 155 22.35 8.93 -1.59
N MET A 156 21.99 8.30 -2.69
CA MET A 156 20.68 7.66 -2.80
C MET A 156 20.69 6.42 -1.89
N CYS A 157 19.73 6.36 -0.98
CA CYS A 157 19.58 5.26 -0.04
C CYS A 157 18.22 4.61 -0.18
N LEU A 158 18.17 3.29 -0.01
CA LEU A 158 16.97 2.60 0.42
C LEU A 158 16.72 2.94 1.90
N CYS A 159 15.59 3.58 2.16
CA CYS A 159 15.14 3.95 3.49
C CYS A 159 14.09 2.93 3.97
N ILE A 160 14.42 2.11 4.97
CA ILE A 160 13.46 1.18 5.59
C ILE A 160 13.04 1.73 6.95
N ARG A 161 11.75 2.02 7.09
CA ARG A 161 11.14 2.57 8.29
C ARG A 161 10.39 1.51 9.09
N MET A 162 10.67 1.47 10.38
CA MET A 162 10.02 0.58 11.34
C MET A 162 9.80 1.27 12.69
N MET A 163 8.88 0.77 13.50
CA MET A 163 8.80 1.16 14.92
C MET A 163 9.55 0.14 15.76
N ILE A 164 10.21 0.57 16.82
CA ILE A 164 10.91 -0.33 17.73
C ILE A 164 10.39 -0.09 19.15
N GLN A 165 9.81 -1.09 19.78
CA GLN A 165 9.56 -1.08 21.21
C GLN A 165 10.87 -1.33 21.95
N LEU A 166 11.31 -0.34 22.71
CA LEU A 166 12.46 -0.46 23.59
C LEU A 166 12.03 -1.04 24.94
N PRO A 167 12.79 -1.99 25.50
CA PRO A 167 12.42 -2.63 26.76
C PRO A 167 12.60 -1.68 27.95
N SER A 168 11.59 -1.62 28.82
CA SER A 168 11.61 -0.77 30.00
C SER A 168 12.69 -1.16 31.00
N LYS A 169 13.43 -0.16 31.48
CA LYS A 169 14.52 -0.30 32.48
C LYS A 169 15.64 -1.28 32.09
N LYS A 170 15.79 -1.62 30.80
CA LYS A 170 16.83 -2.56 30.31
C LYS A 170 17.77 -1.90 29.30
N LEU A 171 18.51 -0.87 29.74
CA LEU A 171 19.40 -0.07 28.87
C LEU A 171 20.41 -0.91 28.06
N LYS A 172 21.05 -1.91 28.68
CA LYS A 172 21.97 -2.83 27.97
C LYS A 172 21.29 -3.56 26.80
N ARG A 173 20.04 -3.96 26.97
CA ARG A 173 19.25 -4.63 25.92
C ARG A 173 18.84 -3.63 24.84
N THR A 174 18.41 -2.42 25.22
CA THR A 174 18.12 -1.32 24.28
C THR A 174 19.31 -1.01 23.38
N ILE A 175 20.50 -0.85 23.97
CA ILE A 175 21.74 -0.59 23.22
C ILE A 175 22.04 -1.75 22.28
N ARG A 176 21.94 -3.00 22.77
CA ARG A 176 22.15 -4.18 21.93
C ARG A 176 21.18 -4.22 20.73
N MET A 177 19.90 -3.97 20.95
CA MET A 177 18.89 -3.95 19.89
C MET A 177 19.22 -2.93 18.78
N LEU A 178 19.55 -1.69 19.15
CA LEU A 178 19.79 -0.60 18.20
C LEU A 178 21.18 -0.62 17.55
N VAL A 179 22.21 -1.03 18.30
CA VAL A 179 23.62 -0.85 17.92
C VAL A 179 24.29 -2.16 17.49
N SER A 180 23.69 -3.32 17.80
CA SER A 180 24.23 -4.64 17.44
C SER A 180 23.22 -5.43 16.61
N ASP A 181 22.05 -5.74 17.16
CA ASP A 181 21.12 -6.70 16.55
C ASP A 181 20.54 -6.17 15.22
N LEU A 182 20.03 -4.94 15.19
CA LEU A 182 19.50 -4.32 13.98
C LEU A 182 20.57 -4.08 12.89
N PRO A 183 21.75 -3.49 13.18
CA PRO A 183 22.83 -3.39 12.20
C PRO A 183 23.25 -4.75 11.62
N ASN A 184 23.37 -5.79 12.46
CA ASN A 184 23.70 -7.15 12.01
C ASN A 184 22.62 -7.72 11.08
N ALA A 185 21.32 -7.46 11.35
CA ALA A 185 20.23 -7.86 10.45
C ALA A 185 20.33 -7.15 9.09
N VAL A 186 20.72 -5.88 9.06
CA VAL A 186 20.97 -5.14 7.82
C VAL A 186 22.20 -5.68 7.08
N ASP A 187 23.28 -6.02 7.78
CA ASP A 187 24.46 -6.67 7.17
C ASP A 187 24.13 -8.04 6.57
N LYS A 188 23.35 -8.87 7.28
CA LYS A 188 22.84 -10.14 6.73
C LYS A 188 21.99 -9.90 5.49
N PHE A 189 21.07 -8.94 5.53
CA PHE A 189 20.24 -8.58 4.38
C PHE A 189 21.07 -8.20 3.15
N LEU A 190 22.10 -7.37 3.33
CA LEU A 190 23.02 -6.99 2.26
C LEU A 190 23.80 -8.20 1.71
N ALA A 191 24.29 -9.07 2.59
CA ALA A 191 25.11 -10.22 2.20
C ALA A 191 24.34 -11.26 1.38
N TYR A 192 23.04 -11.41 1.63
CA TYR A 192 22.17 -12.37 0.95
C TYR A 192 21.13 -11.70 0.04
N PHE A 193 21.35 -10.43 -0.36
CA PHE A 193 20.44 -9.73 -1.24
C PHE A 193 20.42 -10.37 -2.63
N ASP A 194 19.25 -10.78 -3.11
CA ASP A 194 19.10 -11.41 -4.42
C ASP A 194 18.73 -10.36 -5.49
N MET A 195 19.75 -9.86 -6.18
CA MET A 195 19.58 -8.90 -7.27
C MET A 195 18.70 -9.46 -8.41
N ARG A 196 18.74 -10.77 -8.68
CA ARG A 196 17.97 -11.37 -9.78
C ARG A 196 16.48 -11.38 -9.46
N GLU A 197 16.12 -11.62 -8.20
CA GLU A 197 14.72 -11.55 -7.76
C GLU A 197 14.21 -10.10 -7.74
N LEU A 198 15.07 -9.12 -7.40
CA LEU A 198 14.73 -7.71 -7.57
C LEU A 198 14.46 -7.37 -9.05
N GLU A 199 15.35 -7.77 -9.95
CA GLU A 199 15.19 -7.54 -11.41
C GLU A 199 13.88 -8.14 -11.92
N LYS A 200 13.51 -9.35 -11.46
CA LYS A 200 12.21 -9.96 -11.78
C LYS A 200 11.03 -9.13 -11.26
N ALA A 201 11.11 -8.60 -10.05
CA ALA A 201 10.06 -7.76 -9.48
C ALA A 201 9.89 -6.46 -10.28
N ILE A 202 11.00 -5.83 -10.70
CA ILE A 202 10.99 -4.64 -11.55
C ILE A 202 10.41 -4.96 -12.93
N ALA A 203 10.87 -6.03 -13.58
CA ALA A 203 10.36 -6.46 -14.89
C ALA A 203 8.86 -6.81 -14.85
N LEU A 204 8.38 -7.36 -13.73
CA LEU A 204 6.95 -7.60 -13.51
C LEU A 204 6.18 -6.28 -13.41
N ALA A 205 6.67 -5.30 -12.66
CA ALA A 205 6.07 -3.97 -12.56
C ALA A 205 6.02 -3.25 -13.91
N GLU A 206 7.09 -3.32 -14.70
CA GLU A 206 7.12 -2.78 -16.07
C GLU A 206 6.08 -3.43 -16.97
N LYS A 207 5.91 -4.76 -16.88
CA LYS A 207 4.87 -5.49 -17.61
C LYS A 207 3.47 -5.08 -17.18
N GLN A 208 3.22 -4.94 -15.87
CA GLN A 208 1.93 -4.46 -15.34
C GLN A 208 1.62 -3.04 -15.83
N ALA A 209 2.61 -2.15 -15.81
CA ALA A 209 2.49 -0.79 -16.33
C ALA A 209 2.19 -0.80 -17.85
N ALA A 210 2.81 -1.70 -18.62
CA ALA A 210 2.55 -1.83 -20.06
C ALA A 210 1.13 -2.30 -20.37
N VAL A 211 0.60 -3.29 -19.62
CA VAL A 211 -0.80 -3.72 -19.73
C VAL A 211 -1.75 -2.57 -19.38
N ARG A 212 -1.45 -1.82 -18.32
CA ARG A 212 -2.26 -0.67 -17.89
C ARG A 212 -2.24 0.46 -18.94
N ALA A 213 -1.10 0.73 -19.56
CA ALA A 213 -0.96 1.68 -20.65
C ALA A 213 -1.77 1.24 -21.89
N TRP A 214 -1.83 -0.07 -22.17
CA TRP A 214 -2.68 -0.62 -23.21
C TRP A 214 -4.18 -0.45 -22.90
N LEU A 215 -4.63 -0.73 -21.68
CA LEU A 215 -6.03 -0.51 -21.27
C LEU A 215 -6.47 0.95 -21.45
N LYS A 216 -5.57 1.90 -21.14
CA LYS A 216 -5.85 3.34 -21.29
C LYS A 216 -6.13 3.73 -22.74
N ASN A 217 -5.45 3.10 -23.71
CA ASN A 217 -5.49 3.44 -25.13
C ASN A 217 -6.27 2.44 -25.98
N SER A 218 -7.08 1.58 -25.37
CA SER A 218 -7.86 0.56 -26.07
C SER A 218 -9.34 0.58 -25.63
N ASP A 219 -10.15 -0.23 -26.31
CA ASP A 219 -11.57 -0.41 -25.98
C ASP A 219 -11.79 -1.37 -24.80
N TYR A 220 -10.76 -1.65 -24.01
CA TYR A 220 -10.82 -2.57 -22.87
C TYR A 220 -10.79 -1.80 -21.54
N CYS A 221 -11.38 -2.40 -20.50
CA CYS A 221 -11.38 -1.87 -19.14
C CYS A 221 -10.72 -2.82 -18.13
N ALA A 222 -10.53 -4.10 -18.48
CA ALA A 222 -9.74 -5.04 -17.68
C ALA A 222 -9.10 -6.14 -18.55
N PHE A 223 -8.02 -6.72 -18.06
CA PHE A 223 -7.30 -7.85 -18.64
C PHE A 223 -6.99 -8.87 -17.56
N ILE A 224 -7.24 -10.15 -17.84
CA ILE A 224 -6.98 -11.25 -16.91
C ILE A 224 -6.17 -12.32 -17.63
N ALA A 225 -4.91 -12.46 -17.25
CA ALA A 225 -4.01 -13.44 -17.85
C ALA A 225 -4.48 -14.88 -17.66
N ASN A 226 -4.26 -15.70 -18.69
CA ASN A 226 -4.39 -17.15 -18.56
C ASN A 226 -3.38 -17.68 -17.54
N GLY A 227 -3.82 -18.57 -16.66
CA GLY A 227 -3.00 -19.13 -15.58
C GLY A 227 -3.11 -18.38 -14.25
N SER A 228 -3.78 -17.22 -14.19
CA SER A 228 -3.98 -16.48 -12.95
C SER A 228 -4.73 -17.31 -11.89
N ILE A 229 -4.35 -17.13 -10.62
CA ILE A 229 -5.00 -17.74 -9.46
C ILE A 229 -5.80 -16.67 -8.73
N LEU A 230 -7.08 -16.59 -9.05
CA LEU A 230 -8.01 -15.59 -8.51
C LEU A 230 -8.47 -15.88 -7.06
N PRO A 231 -8.85 -17.13 -6.68
CA PRO A 231 -9.34 -17.38 -5.32
C PRO A 231 -8.26 -17.20 -4.26
N ARG A 232 -8.65 -16.66 -3.11
CA ARG A 232 -7.77 -16.44 -1.95
C ARG A 232 -7.94 -17.53 -0.90
N SER A 233 -6.87 -17.76 -0.14
CA SER A 233 -6.89 -18.63 1.04
C SER A 233 -7.73 -18.01 2.16
N LYS A 234 -8.42 -18.85 2.94
CA LYS A 234 -9.36 -18.37 3.96
C LYS A 234 -8.66 -17.48 4.99
N GLY A 235 -9.15 -16.25 5.16
CA GLY A 235 -8.66 -15.30 6.16
C GLY A 235 -7.31 -14.69 5.82
N THR A 236 -6.82 -14.84 4.59
CA THR A 236 -5.57 -14.22 4.14
C THR A 236 -5.73 -13.65 2.73
N ASP A 237 -4.85 -12.74 2.36
CA ASP A 237 -4.69 -12.30 0.98
C ASP A 237 -3.60 -13.12 0.27
N MET A 238 -3.58 -14.44 0.43
CA MET A 238 -2.65 -15.32 -0.32
C MET A 238 -3.44 -16.15 -1.33
N PRO A 239 -2.88 -16.51 -2.50
CA PRO A 239 -3.59 -17.34 -3.47
C PRO A 239 -3.97 -18.70 -2.86
N LEU A 240 -5.14 -19.21 -3.26
CA LEU A 240 -5.59 -20.52 -2.85
C LEU A 240 -4.74 -21.61 -3.52
N LYS A 241 -4.12 -22.47 -2.71
CA LYS A 241 -3.37 -23.62 -3.20
C LYS A 241 -4.29 -24.60 -3.93
N ASN A 242 -3.81 -25.17 -5.03
CA ASN A 242 -4.54 -26.13 -5.87
C ASN A 242 -5.84 -25.58 -6.48
N ALA A 243 -5.97 -24.26 -6.61
CA ALA A 243 -7.08 -23.65 -7.32
C ALA A 243 -7.00 -23.92 -8.83
N VAL A 244 -8.16 -23.88 -9.49
CA VAL A 244 -8.26 -23.96 -10.94
C VAL A 244 -7.72 -22.66 -11.54
N PRO A 245 -6.66 -22.70 -12.37
CA PRO A 245 -6.14 -21.50 -13.02
C PRO A 245 -7.15 -20.90 -13.98
N PHE A 246 -7.22 -19.57 -14.02
CA PHE A 246 -8.08 -18.85 -14.94
C PHE A 246 -7.72 -19.18 -16.40
N LYS A 247 -8.74 -19.34 -17.24
CA LYS A 247 -8.57 -19.59 -18.67
C LYS A 247 -9.63 -18.83 -19.45
N SER A 248 -9.18 -17.97 -20.36
CA SER A 248 -10.03 -17.23 -21.27
C SER A 248 -10.75 -18.15 -22.25
N VAL A 249 -11.94 -17.73 -22.67
CA VAL A 249 -12.63 -18.33 -23.81
C VAL A 249 -12.07 -17.75 -25.11
N PRO A 250 -12.01 -18.51 -26.22
CA PRO A 250 -11.39 -18.05 -27.47
C PRO A 250 -11.95 -16.75 -28.04
N ARG A 251 -13.23 -16.44 -27.75
CA ARG A 251 -13.90 -15.23 -28.25
C ARG A 251 -13.40 -13.95 -27.60
N ASP A 252 -13.01 -14.02 -26.33
CA ASP A 252 -12.62 -12.87 -25.51
C ASP A 252 -11.11 -12.87 -25.20
N GLU A 253 -10.37 -13.84 -25.77
CA GLU A 253 -8.93 -13.94 -25.64
C GLU A 253 -8.21 -12.87 -26.46
N VAL A 254 -7.29 -12.17 -25.82
CA VAL A 254 -6.38 -11.20 -26.43
C VAL A 254 -4.95 -11.50 -26.00
N GLU A 255 -3.98 -11.10 -26.80
CA GLU A 255 -2.56 -11.24 -26.47
C GLU A 255 -1.91 -9.87 -26.32
N ILE A 256 -1.44 -9.56 -25.11
CA ILE A 256 -0.85 -8.27 -24.73
C ILE A 256 0.48 -8.52 -24.03
N CYS A 257 1.54 -7.84 -24.48
CA CYS A 257 2.90 -7.99 -23.95
C CYS A 257 3.38 -9.47 -23.92
N GLY A 258 3.00 -10.26 -24.93
CA GLY A 258 3.33 -11.69 -25.02
C GLY A 258 2.56 -12.59 -24.04
N VAL A 259 1.47 -12.09 -23.44
CA VAL A 259 0.63 -12.83 -22.50
C VAL A 259 -0.78 -12.91 -23.05
N ARG A 260 -1.32 -14.13 -23.17
CA ARG A 260 -2.71 -14.38 -23.54
C ARG A 260 -3.60 -14.37 -22.32
N GLY A 261 -4.79 -13.79 -22.46
CA GLY A 261 -5.76 -13.68 -21.38
C GLY A 261 -7.10 -13.14 -21.87
N MET A 262 -8.06 -13.04 -20.96
CA MET A 262 -9.38 -12.47 -21.25
C MET A 262 -9.31 -10.94 -21.21
N GLY A 263 -9.74 -10.29 -22.28
CA GLY A 263 -9.92 -8.84 -22.31
C GLY A 263 -11.39 -8.47 -22.12
N ILE A 264 -11.72 -7.72 -21.08
CA ILE A 264 -13.07 -7.19 -20.84
C ILE A 264 -13.20 -5.85 -21.56
N LYS A 265 -14.14 -5.76 -22.51
CA LYS A 265 -14.39 -4.53 -23.28
C LYS A 265 -15.15 -3.50 -22.45
N ARG A 266 -14.92 -2.23 -22.76
CA ARG A 266 -15.71 -1.10 -22.27
C ARG A 266 -17.18 -1.26 -22.70
N GLY A 267 -18.09 -0.82 -21.85
CA GLY A 267 -19.52 -1.07 -21.97
C GLY A 267 -20.07 -1.79 -20.76
N VAL A 268 -21.10 -2.61 -20.97
CA VAL A 268 -21.75 -3.40 -19.90
C VAL A 268 -21.39 -4.86 -20.09
N THR A 269 -20.69 -5.43 -19.11
CA THR A 269 -20.33 -6.86 -19.06
C THR A 269 -21.06 -7.49 -17.89
N VAL A 270 -21.63 -8.68 -18.10
CA VAL A 270 -22.36 -9.42 -17.05
C VAL A 270 -21.70 -10.78 -16.82
N ILE A 271 -21.35 -11.07 -15.57
CA ILE A 271 -20.77 -12.31 -15.10
C ILE A 271 -21.92 -13.16 -14.52
N THR A 272 -22.40 -14.11 -15.32
CA THR A 272 -23.50 -15.00 -14.91
C THR A 272 -23.00 -16.40 -14.51
N GLY A 273 -23.79 -17.11 -13.71
CA GLY A 273 -23.48 -18.47 -13.28
C GLY A 273 -24.18 -18.86 -11.98
N GLY A 274 -24.25 -20.16 -11.71
CA GLY A 274 -24.86 -20.69 -10.48
C GLY A 274 -24.16 -20.21 -9.19
N GLY A 275 -24.77 -20.48 -8.05
CA GLY A 275 -24.12 -20.25 -6.75
C GLY A 275 -22.76 -20.98 -6.67
N TYR A 276 -21.77 -20.36 -6.02
CA TYR A 276 -20.43 -20.93 -5.82
C TYR A 276 -19.61 -21.23 -7.09
N SER A 277 -19.98 -20.64 -8.23
CA SER A 277 -19.27 -20.79 -9.51
C SER A 277 -18.03 -19.89 -9.67
N GLY A 278 -17.71 -19.04 -8.67
CA GLY A 278 -16.55 -18.15 -8.69
C GLY A 278 -16.81 -16.73 -9.24
N LYS A 279 -18.08 -16.32 -9.38
CA LYS A 279 -18.45 -14.96 -9.86
C LYS A 279 -17.85 -13.84 -9.02
N SER A 280 -18.16 -13.79 -7.73
CA SER A 280 -17.61 -12.78 -6.82
C SER A 280 -16.09 -12.88 -6.72
N THR A 281 -15.52 -14.08 -6.82
CA THR A 281 -14.05 -14.25 -6.88
C THR A 281 -13.42 -13.58 -8.09
N LEU A 282 -14.06 -13.71 -9.26
CA LEU A 282 -13.62 -13.03 -10.48
C LEU A 282 -13.78 -11.51 -10.34
N LEU A 283 -14.91 -11.04 -9.84
CA LEU A 283 -15.19 -9.62 -9.64
C LEU A 283 -14.25 -8.97 -8.62
N ASP A 284 -13.99 -9.65 -7.49
CA ASP A 284 -13.03 -9.21 -6.46
C ASP A 284 -11.61 -9.14 -7.04
N ALA A 285 -11.21 -10.06 -7.93
CA ALA A 285 -9.91 -9.99 -8.61
C ALA A 285 -9.83 -8.82 -9.61
N ILE A 286 -10.91 -8.55 -10.35
CA ILE A 286 -11.00 -7.36 -11.22
C ILE A 286 -10.91 -6.09 -10.36
N SER A 287 -11.57 -6.05 -9.20
CA SER A 287 -11.49 -4.92 -8.26
C SER A 287 -10.08 -4.72 -7.73
N ALA A 288 -9.36 -5.80 -7.40
CA ALA A 288 -7.97 -5.71 -6.96
C ALA A 288 -7.04 -5.22 -8.07
N GLY A 289 -7.36 -5.48 -9.35
CA GLY A 289 -6.54 -5.12 -10.51
C GLY A 289 -6.28 -3.62 -10.75
N ILE A 290 -6.90 -2.74 -9.95
CA ILE A 290 -6.49 -1.33 -9.88
C ILE A 290 -5.06 -1.17 -9.34
N TYR A 291 -4.59 -2.14 -8.55
CA TYR A 291 -3.24 -2.20 -8.01
C TYR A 291 -2.37 -3.21 -8.76
N ASP A 292 -1.08 -2.94 -8.77
CA ASP A 292 -0.08 -3.91 -9.18
C ASP A 292 0.13 -4.92 -8.03
N HIS A 293 0.41 -6.18 -8.35
CA HIS A 293 0.64 -7.23 -7.36
C HIS A 293 2.06 -7.80 -7.47
N CYS A 294 2.57 -8.29 -6.33
CA CYS A 294 3.90 -8.90 -6.25
C CYS A 294 3.91 -10.30 -6.87
N SER A 295 5.11 -10.75 -7.28
CA SER A 295 5.31 -12.12 -7.76
C SER A 295 4.83 -13.17 -6.76
N GLY A 296 4.03 -14.14 -7.23
CA GLY A 296 3.46 -15.20 -6.41
C GLY A 296 2.09 -14.87 -5.81
N ASP A 297 1.52 -13.70 -6.11
CA ASP A 297 0.16 -13.35 -5.70
C ASP A 297 -0.91 -14.13 -6.48
N GLY A 298 -0.66 -14.47 -7.75
CA GLY A 298 -1.63 -15.09 -8.65
C GLY A 298 -2.51 -14.12 -9.46
N ARG A 299 -2.61 -12.85 -9.06
CA ARG A 299 -3.33 -11.78 -9.78
C ARG A 299 -2.40 -10.75 -10.42
N GLU A 300 -1.12 -11.07 -10.58
CA GLU A 300 -0.08 -10.14 -11.07
C GLU A 300 -0.36 -9.60 -12.48
N LEU A 301 -1.18 -10.29 -13.27
CA LEU A 301 -1.62 -9.85 -14.59
C LEU A 301 -3.16 -9.87 -14.71
N CYS A 302 -3.85 -9.68 -13.58
CA CYS A 302 -5.25 -9.29 -13.52
C CYS A 302 -5.29 -7.78 -13.32
N ILE A 303 -5.29 -7.02 -14.42
CA ILE A 303 -5.12 -5.57 -14.42
C ILE A 303 -6.40 -4.91 -14.90
N THR A 304 -6.82 -3.87 -14.19
CA THR A 304 -8.08 -3.15 -14.43
C THR A 304 -7.81 -1.66 -14.60
N ASP A 305 -8.72 -0.95 -15.25
CA ASP A 305 -8.73 0.52 -15.27
C ASP A 305 -8.52 1.07 -13.85
N GLY A 306 -7.52 1.95 -13.68
CA GLY A 306 -7.13 2.47 -12.36
C GLY A 306 -8.18 3.38 -11.70
N THR A 307 -9.25 3.74 -12.41
CA THR A 307 -10.40 4.51 -11.90
C THR A 307 -11.59 3.62 -11.56
N ALA A 308 -11.45 2.30 -11.61
CA ALA A 308 -12.53 1.38 -11.29
C ALA A 308 -12.94 1.48 -9.80
N VAL A 309 -14.26 1.49 -9.55
CA VAL A 309 -14.82 1.57 -8.20
C VAL A 309 -15.82 0.44 -8.01
N THR A 310 -15.66 -0.30 -6.92
CA THR A 310 -16.66 -1.27 -6.45
C THR A 310 -17.77 -0.53 -5.73
N VAL A 311 -19.00 -0.76 -6.17
CA VAL A 311 -20.20 -0.10 -5.66
C VAL A 311 -21.11 -1.15 -5.02
N SER A 312 -21.61 -0.84 -3.83
CA SER A 312 -22.53 -1.69 -3.07
C SER A 312 -23.56 -0.85 -2.32
N ALA A 313 -24.59 -1.51 -1.78
CA ALA A 313 -25.49 -0.86 -0.84
C ALA A 313 -24.78 -0.64 0.52
N GLU A 314 -24.84 0.59 1.03
CA GLU A 314 -24.21 1.01 2.29
C GLU A 314 -25.29 1.52 3.25
N ASP A 315 -26.16 0.62 3.70
CA ASP A 315 -27.32 0.99 4.52
C ASP A 315 -26.90 1.68 5.82
N GLY A 316 -27.53 2.82 6.11
CA GLY A 316 -27.28 3.65 7.28
C GLY A 316 -26.16 4.70 7.15
N ARG A 317 -25.42 4.76 6.03
CA ARG A 317 -24.39 5.81 5.83
C ARG A 317 -25.00 7.20 5.72
N SER A 318 -24.20 8.21 6.07
CA SER A 318 -24.54 9.60 5.78
C SER A 318 -24.24 9.96 4.32
N VAL A 319 -25.03 10.88 3.78
CA VAL A 319 -24.86 11.47 2.45
C VAL A 319 -25.04 12.99 2.60
N LYS A 320 -24.20 13.78 1.95
CA LYS A 320 -24.22 15.24 2.04
C LYS A 320 -24.09 15.85 0.65
N HIS A 321 -25.09 16.62 0.27
CA HIS A 321 -25.13 17.42 -0.96
C HIS A 321 -24.83 16.63 -2.24
N VAL A 322 -25.48 15.47 -2.43
CA VAL A 322 -25.30 14.62 -3.61
C VAL A 322 -26.53 14.65 -4.51
N ASN A 323 -26.35 14.83 -5.81
CA ASN A 323 -27.43 14.74 -6.78
C ASN A 323 -27.72 13.27 -7.14
N ILE A 324 -28.74 12.70 -6.51
CA ILE A 324 -29.23 11.33 -6.77
C ILE A 324 -30.43 11.28 -7.72
N SER A 325 -30.85 12.42 -8.28
CA SER A 325 -32.01 12.51 -9.18
C SER A 325 -31.99 11.59 -10.42
N PRO A 326 -30.82 11.14 -10.96
CA PRO A 326 -30.80 10.17 -12.06
C PRO A 326 -31.45 8.82 -11.70
N PHE A 327 -31.39 8.43 -10.42
CA PHE A 327 -31.94 7.19 -9.91
C PHE A 327 -33.17 7.39 -9.03
N ILE A 328 -33.25 8.50 -8.27
CA ILE A 328 -34.35 8.74 -7.33
C ILE A 328 -35.14 9.98 -7.76
N LYS A 329 -36.38 9.78 -8.21
CA LYS A 329 -37.22 10.85 -8.78
C LYS A 329 -37.71 11.84 -7.73
N TRP A 330 -38.10 11.35 -6.55
CA TRP A 330 -38.60 12.17 -5.44
C TRP A 330 -38.38 11.45 -4.11
N ILE A 331 -38.24 12.22 -3.03
CA ILE A 331 -38.16 11.72 -1.65
C ILE A 331 -39.11 12.58 -0.81
N PRO A 332 -39.89 11.99 0.11
CA PRO A 332 -40.75 12.78 1.01
C PRO A 332 -39.92 13.80 1.81
N GLY A 333 -40.22 15.09 1.64
CA GLY A 333 -39.59 16.17 2.41
C GLY A 333 -38.13 16.47 2.07
N GLY A 334 -37.60 15.97 0.94
CA GLY A 334 -36.20 16.20 0.52
C GLY A 334 -36.06 16.49 -0.97
N ASP A 335 -34.95 17.14 -1.34
CA ASP A 335 -34.56 17.37 -2.73
C ASP A 335 -33.60 16.26 -3.19
N THR A 336 -33.88 15.63 -4.33
CA THR A 336 -33.02 14.58 -4.90
C THR A 336 -31.84 15.16 -5.69
N ARG A 337 -31.86 16.46 -6.01
CA ARG A 337 -30.73 17.15 -6.66
C ARG A 337 -29.68 17.64 -5.67
N ASP A 338 -30.06 17.81 -4.41
CA ASP A 338 -29.20 18.21 -3.30
C ASP A 338 -29.48 17.33 -2.08
N PHE A 339 -29.34 16.01 -2.26
CA PHE A 339 -29.74 15.05 -1.24
C PHE A 339 -28.76 15.02 -0.08
N SER A 340 -29.32 15.12 1.13
CA SER A 340 -28.58 15.00 2.38
C SER A 340 -29.36 14.19 3.41
N THR A 341 -28.70 13.27 4.08
CA THR A 341 -29.25 12.47 5.20
C THR A 341 -28.14 11.97 6.12
N GLU A 342 -28.44 11.77 7.40
CA GLU A 342 -27.53 11.06 8.33
C GLU A 342 -27.65 9.54 8.20
N HIS A 343 -28.79 9.05 7.68
CA HIS A 343 -29.10 7.62 7.56
C HIS A 343 -29.78 7.34 6.23
N ALA A 344 -28.99 6.99 5.21
CA ALA A 344 -29.48 6.60 3.90
C ALA A 344 -29.97 5.15 3.92
N SER A 345 -31.07 4.85 3.22
CA SER A 345 -31.50 3.48 2.92
C SER A 345 -30.53 2.81 1.93
N GLY A 346 -30.58 1.48 1.81
CA GLY A 346 -29.78 0.70 0.85
C GLY A 346 -29.83 1.23 -0.60
N SER A 347 -31.00 1.59 -1.14
CA SER A 347 -31.11 2.10 -2.52
C SER A 347 -30.56 3.52 -2.67
N THR A 348 -30.84 4.40 -1.70
CA THR A 348 -30.36 5.79 -1.73
C THR A 348 -28.86 5.89 -1.49
N SER A 349 -28.31 5.00 -0.65
CA SER A 349 -26.86 4.92 -0.42
C SER A 349 -26.14 4.40 -1.67
N GLN A 350 -26.66 3.35 -2.32
CA GLN A 350 -26.07 2.84 -3.56
C GLN A 350 -26.18 3.86 -4.72
N ALA A 351 -27.30 4.56 -4.84
CA ALA A 351 -27.46 5.65 -5.80
C ALA A 351 -26.43 6.78 -5.55
N ALA A 352 -26.27 7.21 -4.29
CA ALA A 352 -25.28 8.19 -3.91
C ALA A 352 -23.85 7.70 -4.22
N ASN A 353 -23.54 6.45 -3.90
CA ASN A 353 -22.23 5.85 -4.13
C ASN A 353 -21.84 5.83 -5.62
N ILE A 354 -22.79 5.52 -6.52
CA ILE A 354 -22.57 5.62 -7.97
C ILE A 354 -22.31 7.07 -8.39
N MET A 355 -23.14 8.01 -7.92
CA MET A 355 -23.01 9.42 -8.31
C MET A 355 -21.69 10.02 -7.83
N GLU A 356 -21.29 9.73 -6.59
CA GLU A 356 -19.99 10.10 -6.02
C GLU A 356 -18.83 9.49 -6.82
N ALA A 357 -18.88 8.19 -7.14
CA ALA A 357 -17.85 7.53 -7.93
C ALA A 357 -17.67 8.16 -9.31
N VAL A 358 -18.80 8.42 -10.01
CA VAL A 358 -18.79 9.07 -11.33
C VAL A 358 -18.26 10.50 -11.25
N GLU A 359 -18.64 11.26 -10.21
CA GLU A 359 -18.15 12.62 -9.96
C GLU A 359 -16.65 12.65 -9.65
N CYS A 360 -16.14 11.66 -8.89
CA CYS A 360 -14.72 11.46 -8.62
C CYS A 360 -13.93 10.91 -9.83
N GLY A 361 -14.58 10.72 -10.98
CA GLY A 361 -13.91 10.40 -12.24
C GLY A 361 -13.82 8.91 -12.55
N ALA A 362 -14.57 8.04 -11.87
CA ALA A 362 -14.63 6.63 -12.20
C ALA A 362 -15.05 6.41 -13.67
N ARG A 363 -14.40 5.44 -14.33
CA ARG A 363 -14.73 5.00 -15.70
C ARG A 363 -15.20 3.55 -15.78
N LEU A 364 -15.14 2.83 -14.67
CA LEU A 364 -15.64 1.46 -14.54
C LEU A 364 -16.29 1.30 -13.16
N LEU A 365 -17.53 0.81 -13.15
CA LEU A 365 -18.23 0.39 -11.94
C LEU A 365 -18.21 -1.13 -11.84
N LEU A 366 -17.86 -1.66 -10.67
CA LEU A 366 -17.91 -3.09 -10.36
C LEU A 366 -19.05 -3.29 -9.36
N ILE A 367 -20.04 -4.09 -9.72
CA ILE A 367 -21.25 -4.27 -8.91
C ILE A 367 -21.42 -5.76 -8.67
N ASP A 368 -21.54 -6.16 -7.40
CA ASP A 368 -21.96 -7.52 -7.05
C ASP A 368 -23.46 -7.46 -6.68
N GLU A 369 -24.28 -8.27 -7.35
CA GLU A 369 -25.72 -8.37 -7.04
C GLU A 369 -25.94 -8.77 -5.57
N ASP A 370 -25.10 -9.67 -5.03
CA ASP A 370 -25.22 -10.16 -3.65
C ASP A 370 -24.96 -9.06 -2.59
N ARG A 371 -24.32 -7.95 -2.98
CA ARG A 371 -24.03 -6.79 -2.13
C ARG A 371 -24.84 -5.54 -2.51
N SER A 372 -25.83 -5.69 -3.38
CA SER A 372 -26.63 -4.58 -3.92
C SER A 372 -28.04 -4.55 -3.33
N ALA A 373 -28.67 -3.38 -3.35
CA ALA A 373 -30.07 -3.26 -2.99
C ALA A 373 -30.95 -3.79 -4.14
N THR A 374 -31.71 -4.86 -3.90
CA THR A 374 -32.50 -5.53 -4.95
C THR A 374 -33.47 -4.59 -5.67
N ASN A 375 -34.15 -3.73 -4.90
CA ASN A 375 -35.08 -2.72 -5.42
C ASN A 375 -34.41 -1.59 -6.22
N PHE A 376 -33.09 -1.43 -6.05
CA PHE A 376 -32.28 -0.53 -6.87
C PHE A 376 -31.83 -1.20 -8.17
N MET A 377 -31.49 -2.49 -8.12
CA MET A 377 -30.97 -3.20 -9.29
C MET A 377 -32.05 -3.45 -10.34
N ILE A 378 -33.19 -4.02 -9.94
CA ILE A 378 -34.23 -4.45 -10.86
C ILE A 378 -35.62 -4.05 -10.40
N ARG A 379 -36.55 -3.98 -11.34
CA ARG A 379 -37.96 -3.87 -11.04
C ARG A 379 -38.79 -4.69 -12.02
N ASP A 380 -39.49 -5.68 -11.48
CA ASP A 380 -40.32 -6.58 -12.28
C ASP A 380 -41.62 -5.91 -12.75
N GLU A 381 -42.28 -6.55 -13.72
CA GLU A 381 -43.52 -6.03 -14.32
C GLU A 381 -44.70 -6.03 -13.34
N LYS A 382 -44.72 -6.96 -12.38
CA LYS A 382 -45.80 -7.07 -11.38
C LYS A 382 -45.74 -5.91 -10.38
N MET A 383 -44.56 -5.56 -9.90
CA MET A 383 -44.32 -4.40 -9.05
C MET A 383 -44.58 -3.09 -9.79
N LYS A 384 -44.32 -3.04 -11.11
CA LYS A 384 -44.71 -1.91 -11.96
C LYS A 384 -46.24 -1.76 -12.04
N ALA A 385 -46.97 -2.87 -12.16
CA ALA A 385 -48.44 -2.86 -12.19
C ALA A 385 -49.08 -2.52 -10.84
N LEU A 386 -48.44 -2.92 -9.72
CA LEU A 386 -49.00 -2.71 -8.37
C LEU A 386 -48.70 -1.30 -7.82
N ILE A 387 -47.50 -0.75 -8.10
CA ILE A 387 -47.06 0.54 -7.58
C ILE A 387 -46.88 1.52 -8.73
N GLU A 388 -47.89 2.33 -9.01
CA GLU A 388 -47.84 3.28 -10.14
C GLU A 388 -46.79 4.38 -9.93
N LYS A 389 -46.58 4.83 -8.68
CA LYS A 389 -45.67 5.93 -8.33
C LYS A 389 -44.48 5.43 -7.53
N GLU A 390 -43.54 4.79 -8.22
CA GLU A 390 -42.24 4.41 -7.63
C GLU A 390 -41.22 5.54 -7.78
N PRO A 391 -40.57 6.00 -6.70
CA PRO A 391 -39.52 7.00 -6.79
C PRO A 391 -38.23 6.47 -7.45
N ILE A 392 -37.95 5.17 -7.35
CA ILE A 392 -36.71 4.56 -7.82
C ILE A 392 -36.78 4.24 -9.32
N THR A 393 -35.76 4.67 -10.04
CA THR A 393 -35.43 4.23 -11.40
C THR A 393 -34.34 3.16 -11.29
N PRO A 394 -34.61 1.91 -11.68
CA PRO A 394 -33.65 0.80 -11.54
C PRO A 394 -32.33 1.06 -12.26
N PHE A 395 -31.24 0.50 -11.74
CA PHE A 395 -29.93 0.58 -12.36
C PHE A 395 -29.92 0.02 -13.79
N THR A 396 -30.64 -1.08 -14.04
CA THR A 396 -30.77 -1.69 -15.38
C THR A 396 -31.34 -0.73 -16.42
N ASP A 397 -32.16 0.24 -16.00
CA ASP A 397 -32.77 1.23 -16.90
C ASP A 397 -31.78 2.36 -17.23
N ARG A 398 -30.72 2.54 -16.44
CA ARG A 398 -29.73 3.63 -16.57
C ARG A 398 -28.34 3.17 -17.02
N VAL A 399 -28.00 1.90 -16.89
CA VAL A 399 -26.63 1.40 -17.14
C VAL A 399 -26.12 1.70 -18.55
N ASN A 400 -26.99 1.57 -19.57
CA ASN A 400 -26.62 1.91 -20.95
C ASN A 400 -26.46 3.42 -21.14
N GLU A 401 -27.26 4.24 -20.47
CA GLU A 401 -27.14 5.71 -20.51
C GLU A 401 -25.85 6.17 -19.82
N LEU A 402 -25.46 5.54 -18.71
CA LEU A 402 -24.18 5.81 -18.03
C LEU A 402 -23.01 5.59 -18.98
N PHE A 403 -23.01 4.48 -19.71
CA PHE A 403 -21.96 4.22 -20.70
C PHE A 403 -22.02 5.21 -21.87
N ALA A 404 -23.18 5.38 -22.50
CA ALA A 404 -23.31 6.20 -23.70
C ALA A 404 -23.07 7.70 -23.45
N ALA A 405 -23.57 8.24 -22.32
CA ALA A 405 -23.51 9.67 -22.03
C ALA A 405 -22.30 10.07 -21.19
N LYS A 406 -21.75 9.17 -20.36
CA LYS A 406 -20.64 9.47 -19.43
C LYS A 406 -19.39 8.63 -19.67
N GLY A 407 -19.42 7.66 -20.58
CA GLY A 407 -18.28 6.77 -20.84
C GLY A 407 -17.93 5.86 -19.67
N VAL A 408 -18.90 5.61 -18.77
CA VAL A 408 -18.69 4.80 -17.56
C VAL A 408 -19.14 3.38 -17.86
N SER A 409 -18.19 2.45 -17.88
CA SER A 409 -18.43 1.02 -18.09
C SER A 409 -18.95 0.36 -16.81
N THR A 410 -19.50 -0.85 -16.92
CA THR A 410 -19.95 -1.65 -15.78
C THR A 410 -19.59 -3.11 -15.98
N VAL A 411 -19.05 -3.74 -14.93
CA VAL A 411 -18.98 -5.19 -14.79
C VAL A 411 -19.90 -5.56 -13.62
N LEU A 412 -20.92 -6.37 -13.92
CA LEU A 412 -21.95 -6.83 -12.99
C LEU A 412 -21.89 -8.35 -12.80
#